data_AF-A0A090QNW4-F1
#
_entry.id   AF-A0A090QNW4-F1
#
_cell.length_a   1.000
_cell.length_b   1.000
_cell.length_c   1.000
_cell.angle_alpha   90.00
_cell.angle_beta   90.00
_cell.angle_gamma   90.00
#
_symmetry.space_group_name_H-M   'P 1'
#
loop_
_entity.id
_entity.type
_entity.pdbx_description
1 polymer ?
#
loop_
_entity_poly.entity_id
_entity_poly.type
_entity_poly.pdbx_seq_one_letter_code
_entity_poly.pdbx_strand_id
1 'polypeptide(L)'
;MKAINVQSVPLLSSLISALLCVWSVQAQTQTQSQTQPQATSPAKPSDSTIPAHYNTPIPAEIMTPDKVETRLGVLSFQDGVPDSQTSQKVYDFLDISRAAEVFLQAIPMASLEALRIGHAKLGISQSHQVLLFDKLMDSDPLFLTGNTDTVYASAFLDLERDGPTVIEIPPGMGPTTVNDAFFRFVTDLGIVGPDKGKGGKYLILPPDYKGDVPDGYFVSQSTSYTNWFIARGFLVDGKPEAATTAFKQHLKIYPLAKQDSPPAMTFVSGSGKAFNTIHANDVHFYTELKPVLDKEPIAFIAPELRG
;
A
#
# COMPACT_ATOMS: atom_id res chain seq x y z
N MET A 1 -9.77 12.40 -18.30
CA MET A 1 -10.74 11.68 -17.44
C MET A 1 -12.10 11.72 -18.11
N LYS A 2 -12.59 10.60 -18.65
CA LYS A 2 -13.99 10.52 -19.10
C LYS A 2 -14.84 10.40 -17.84
N ALA A 3 -15.73 11.36 -17.62
CA ALA A 3 -16.72 11.30 -16.57
C ALA A 3 -17.54 9.99 -16.72
N ILE A 4 -17.62 9.22 -15.66
CA ILE A 4 -18.49 8.05 -15.59
C ILE A 4 -19.92 8.60 -15.62
N ASN A 5 -20.66 8.29 -16.69
CA ASN A 5 -22.06 8.66 -16.81
C ASN A 5 -22.89 7.75 -15.88
N VAL A 6 -23.23 8.25 -14.69
CA VAL A 6 -23.98 7.52 -13.64
C VAL A 6 -25.34 6.98 -14.14
N GLN A 7 -25.89 7.55 -15.21
CA GLN A 7 -27.14 7.08 -15.83
C GLN A 7 -27.01 5.75 -16.59
N SER A 8 -25.79 5.28 -16.90
CA SER A 8 -25.56 4.06 -17.68
C SER A 8 -25.46 2.77 -16.85
N VAL A 9 -25.64 2.84 -15.52
CA VAL A 9 -25.62 1.67 -14.64
C VAL A 9 -26.88 1.64 -13.77
N PRO A 10 -28.04 1.18 -14.29
CA PRO A 10 -29.32 1.18 -13.55
C PRO A 10 -29.31 0.33 -12.26
N LEU A 11 -28.27 -0.48 -12.04
CA LEU A 11 -28.09 -1.31 -10.85
C LEU A 11 -27.26 -0.63 -9.74
N LEU A 12 -26.58 0.48 -10.03
CA LEU A 12 -25.77 1.19 -9.04
C LEU A 12 -26.63 2.07 -8.13
N SER A 13 -27.70 2.68 -8.66
CA SER A 13 -28.65 3.50 -7.89
C SER A 13 -29.39 2.69 -6.82
N SER A 14 -29.79 1.46 -7.14
CA SER A 14 -30.51 0.57 -6.21
C SER A 14 -29.65 0.12 -5.02
N LEU A 15 -28.33 0.00 -5.23
CA LEU A 15 -27.37 -0.33 -4.18
C LEU A 15 -27.09 0.85 -3.24
N ILE A 16 -27.06 2.08 -3.76
CA ILE A 16 -26.85 3.30 -2.96
C ILE A 16 -28.01 3.50 -1.97
N SER A 17 -29.27 3.34 -2.42
CA SER A 17 -30.44 3.46 -1.54
C SER A 17 -30.45 2.42 -0.43
N ALA A 18 -30.06 1.17 -0.73
CA ALA A 18 -29.98 0.10 0.27
C ALA A 18 -28.89 0.35 1.32
N LEU A 19 -27.70 0.82 0.91
CA LEU A 19 -26.59 1.14 1.82
C LEU A 19 -26.92 2.33 2.73
N LEU A 20 -27.60 3.35 2.21
CA LEU A 20 -28.03 4.52 3.00
C LEU A 20 -29.06 4.15 4.07
N CYS A 21 -30.01 3.26 3.78
CA CYS A 21 -31.00 2.80 4.76
C CYS A 21 -30.33 2.07 5.94
N VAL A 22 -29.42 1.13 5.69
CA VAL A 22 -28.71 0.40 6.75
C VAL A 22 -27.92 1.36 7.66
N TRP A 23 -27.25 2.35 7.07
CA TRP A 23 -26.50 3.36 7.82
C TRP A 23 -27.39 4.29 8.65
N SER A 24 -28.53 4.71 8.11
CA SER A 24 -29.45 5.62 8.79
C SER A 24 -30.12 5.01 10.03
N VAL A 25 -30.40 3.70 10.03
CA VAL A 25 -30.94 2.98 11.20
C VAL A 25 -29.94 2.94 12.36
N GLN A 26 -28.63 2.87 12.08
CA GLN A 26 -27.60 2.99 13.12
C GLN A 26 -27.52 4.41 13.70
N ALA A 27 -27.64 5.45 12.87
CA ALA A 27 -27.60 6.84 13.33
C ALA A 27 -28.82 7.25 14.19
N GLN A 28 -29.99 6.68 13.92
CA GLN A 28 -31.24 7.01 14.63
C GLN A 28 -31.31 6.49 16.07
N THR A 29 -30.37 5.63 16.51
CA THR A 29 -30.27 5.23 17.92
C THR A 29 -29.70 6.32 18.84
N GLN A 30 -29.25 7.46 18.29
CA GLN A 30 -28.65 8.54 19.07
C GLN A 30 -29.18 9.94 18.67
N THR A 31 -30.46 10.25 18.86
CA THR A 31 -30.91 11.62 19.24
C THR A 31 -32.43 11.68 19.45
N GLN A 32 -32.85 12.18 20.61
CA GLN A 32 -34.23 12.55 20.90
C GLN A 32 -34.42 14.07 20.84
N SER A 33 -35.47 14.46 20.11
CA SER A 33 -36.44 15.52 20.44
C SER A 33 -35.98 16.99 20.49
N GLN A 34 -36.26 17.75 19.43
CA GLN A 34 -36.68 19.17 19.55
C GLN A 34 -37.73 19.51 18.48
N THR A 35 -38.83 20.13 18.92
CA THR A 35 -39.97 20.62 18.12
C THR A 35 -39.79 22.11 17.78
N GLN A 36 -40.11 22.51 16.54
CA GLN A 36 -40.31 23.91 16.15
C GLN A 36 -41.52 24.09 15.21
N PRO A 37 -42.13 25.29 15.16
CA PRO A 37 -43.51 25.51 14.72
C PRO A 37 -43.70 25.76 13.22
N GLN A 38 -44.94 25.54 12.78
CA GLN A 38 -45.44 25.60 11.39
C GLN A 38 -45.33 26.99 10.74
N ALA A 39 -44.84 27.01 9.50
CA ALA A 39 -44.94 28.13 8.57
C ALA A 39 -45.76 27.75 7.33
N THR A 40 -46.52 28.72 6.81
CA THR A 40 -47.53 28.63 5.76
C THR A 40 -46.99 28.30 4.36
N SER A 41 -47.80 27.54 3.62
CA SER A 41 -47.49 26.86 2.35
C SER A 41 -47.61 27.73 1.09
N PRO A 42 -46.77 27.49 0.06
CA PRO A 42 -47.11 27.79 -1.32
C PRO A 42 -47.29 26.52 -2.19
N ALA A 43 -48.32 26.59 -3.04
CA ALA A 43 -48.71 25.81 -4.23
C ALA A 43 -48.15 24.39 -4.50
N LYS A 44 -49.09 23.44 -4.67
CA LYS A 44 -48.91 22.02 -5.07
C LYS A 44 -48.27 21.83 -6.45
N PRO A 45 -47.25 20.95 -6.57
CA PRO A 45 -47.06 20.13 -7.77
C PRO A 45 -48.03 18.94 -7.75
N SER A 46 -48.60 18.64 -8.91
CA SER A 46 -49.58 17.59 -9.18
C SER A 46 -48.94 16.21 -9.32
N ASP A 47 -49.02 15.39 -8.26
CA ASP A 47 -49.24 13.92 -8.27
C ASP A 47 -49.02 13.34 -6.86
N SER A 48 -49.73 13.88 -5.88
CA SER A 48 -49.37 13.73 -4.48
C SER A 48 -50.38 12.84 -3.72
N THR A 49 -50.43 11.55 -4.00
CA THR A 49 -51.15 10.60 -3.12
C THR A 49 -50.43 10.54 -1.79
N ILE A 50 -51.08 10.95 -0.71
CA ILE A 50 -50.55 10.83 0.66
C ILE A 50 -50.51 9.33 0.98
N PRO A 51 -49.34 8.73 1.25
CA PRO A 51 -49.25 7.32 1.60
C PRO A 51 -50.05 7.04 2.88
N ALA A 52 -50.59 5.81 3.01
CA ALA A 52 -51.32 5.42 4.20
C ALA A 52 -50.47 5.66 5.46
N HIS A 53 -51.08 6.21 6.51
CA HIS A 53 -50.44 6.60 7.79
C HIS A 53 -49.59 7.89 7.78
N TYR A 54 -49.67 8.71 6.73
CA TYR A 54 -48.98 10.01 6.66
C TYR A 54 -49.94 11.20 6.56
N ASN A 55 -49.46 12.38 6.98
CA ASN A 55 -50.22 13.63 6.97
C ASN A 55 -49.91 14.51 5.73
N THR A 56 -48.82 14.20 5.03
CA THR A 56 -48.28 15.01 3.92
C THR A 56 -47.81 14.07 2.81
N PRO A 57 -47.91 14.47 1.53
CA PRO A 57 -47.30 13.69 0.46
C PRO A 57 -45.80 13.50 0.69
N ILE A 58 -45.32 12.29 0.48
CA ILE A 58 -43.91 11.95 0.56
C ILE A 58 -43.38 11.85 -0.88
N PRO A 59 -42.31 12.57 -1.23
CA PRO A 59 -41.65 12.37 -2.52
C PRO A 59 -41.23 10.92 -2.70
N ALA A 60 -41.53 10.33 -3.86
CA ALA A 60 -41.25 8.91 -4.13
C ALA A 60 -39.74 8.60 -4.05
N GLU A 61 -38.89 9.58 -4.36
CA GLU A 61 -37.43 9.48 -4.31
C GLU A 61 -36.85 9.32 -2.89
N ILE A 62 -37.61 9.66 -1.84
CA ILE A 62 -37.19 9.45 -0.44
C ILE A 62 -37.88 8.26 0.22
N MET A 63 -38.72 7.52 -0.50
CA MET A 63 -39.33 6.29 -0.02
C MET A 63 -38.43 5.09 -0.34
N THR A 64 -38.33 4.15 0.59
CA THR A 64 -37.69 2.85 0.37
C THR A 64 -38.75 1.84 -0.06
N PRO A 65 -38.69 1.29 -1.28
CA PRO A 65 -39.63 0.25 -1.70
C PRO A 65 -39.49 -1.01 -0.82
N ASP A 66 -40.60 -1.70 -0.55
CA ASP A 66 -40.61 -2.97 0.20
C ASP A 66 -39.74 -4.05 -0.45
N LYS A 67 -39.53 -3.96 -1.78
CA LYS A 67 -38.69 -4.88 -2.54
C LYS A 67 -37.86 -4.12 -3.56
N VAL A 68 -36.57 -4.44 -3.60
CA VAL A 68 -35.61 -3.89 -4.56
C VAL A 68 -34.85 -5.03 -5.23
N GLU A 69 -34.97 -5.13 -6.55
CA GLU A 69 -34.21 -6.10 -7.37
C GLU A 69 -32.77 -5.61 -7.57
N THR A 70 -31.79 -6.43 -7.19
CA THR A 70 -30.37 -6.09 -7.30
C THR A 70 -29.54 -7.25 -7.81
N ARG A 71 -28.23 -7.02 -8.03
CA ARG A 71 -27.27 -8.09 -8.33
C ARG A 71 -27.05 -9.07 -7.17
N LEU A 72 -27.42 -8.68 -5.95
CA LEU A 72 -27.41 -9.54 -4.75
C LEU A 72 -28.72 -10.36 -4.63
N GLY A 73 -29.60 -10.26 -5.63
CA GLY A 73 -30.98 -10.73 -5.60
C GLY A 73 -31.93 -9.70 -4.99
N VAL A 74 -33.13 -10.16 -4.63
CA VAL A 74 -34.16 -9.32 -4.00
C VAL A 74 -33.70 -8.90 -2.61
N LEU A 75 -33.76 -7.60 -2.34
CA LEU A 75 -33.65 -6.99 -1.02
C LEU A 75 -35.05 -6.61 -0.54
N SER A 76 -35.41 -7.00 0.69
CA SER A 76 -36.74 -6.82 1.26
C SER A 76 -36.70 -5.88 2.45
N PHE A 77 -37.67 -4.97 2.51
CA PHE A 77 -37.80 -3.96 3.54
C PHE A 77 -39.23 -3.94 4.10
N GLN A 78 -39.35 -3.62 5.38
CA GLN A 78 -40.60 -3.30 6.04
C GLN A 78 -40.45 -1.93 6.70
N ASP A 79 -41.26 -0.95 6.29
CA ASP A 79 -41.16 0.43 6.75
C ASP A 79 -39.73 1.02 6.62
N GLY A 80 -39.02 0.63 5.56
CA GLY A 80 -37.64 1.02 5.29
C GLY A 80 -36.57 0.22 6.07
N VAL A 81 -36.97 -0.67 6.97
CA VAL A 81 -36.05 -1.53 7.73
C VAL A 81 -35.79 -2.83 6.95
N PRO A 82 -34.53 -3.20 6.68
CA PRO A 82 -34.23 -4.47 6.02
C PRO A 82 -34.55 -5.66 6.93
N ASP A 83 -35.03 -6.76 6.35
CA ASP A 83 -35.10 -8.02 7.08
C ASP A 83 -33.69 -8.60 7.37
N SER A 84 -33.62 -9.66 8.18
CA SER A 84 -32.34 -10.26 8.56
C SER A 84 -31.57 -10.85 7.36
N GLN A 85 -32.29 -11.41 6.39
CA GLN A 85 -31.68 -11.98 5.18
C GLN A 85 -31.10 -10.88 4.29
N THR A 86 -31.80 -9.77 4.12
CA THR A 86 -31.37 -8.59 3.39
C THR A 86 -30.16 -7.94 4.06
N SER A 87 -30.20 -7.80 5.39
CA SER A 87 -29.08 -7.29 6.17
C SER A 87 -27.83 -8.15 5.96
N GLN A 88 -27.95 -9.48 6.06
CA GLN A 88 -26.82 -10.39 5.83
C GLN A 88 -26.27 -10.26 4.40
N LYS A 89 -27.13 -10.26 3.38
CA LYS A 89 -26.69 -10.09 1.98
C LYS A 89 -25.90 -8.79 1.76
N VAL A 90 -26.35 -7.70 2.37
CA VAL A 90 -25.69 -6.39 2.25
C VAL A 90 -24.34 -6.39 2.96
N TYR A 91 -24.25 -6.97 4.16
CA TYR A 91 -22.98 -7.10 4.87
C TYR A 91 -21.99 -8.05 4.17
N ASP A 92 -22.45 -9.20 3.68
CA ASP A 92 -21.62 -10.13 2.90
C ASP A 92 -21.05 -9.44 1.65
N PHE A 93 -21.87 -8.66 0.95
CA PHE A 93 -21.41 -7.88 -0.20
C PHE A 93 -20.42 -6.79 0.19
N LEU A 94 -20.65 -6.10 1.31
CA LEU A 94 -19.73 -5.09 1.82
C LEU A 94 -18.36 -5.70 2.15
N ASP A 95 -18.33 -6.87 2.77
CA ASP A 95 -17.10 -7.60 3.09
C ASP A 95 -16.37 -8.05 1.82
N ILE A 96 -17.09 -8.57 0.82
CA ILE A 96 -16.51 -8.94 -0.48
C ILE A 96 -15.93 -7.71 -1.19
N SER A 97 -16.66 -6.59 -1.20
CA SER A 97 -16.22 -5.35 -1.83
C SER A 97 -14.96 -4.81 -1.16
N ARG A 98 -14.92 -4.79 0.16
CA ARG A 98 -13.76 -4.34 0.94
C ARG A 98 -12.57 -5.28 0.78
N ALA A 99 -12.78 -6.59 0.77
CA ALA A 99 -11.72 -7.55 0.53
C ALA A 99 -11.08 -7.35 -0.86
N ALA A 100 -11.89 -7.17 -1.90
CA ALA A 100 -11.39 -6.88 -3.25
C ALA A 100 -10.64 -5.54 -3.31
N GLU A 101 -11.13 -4.51 -2.63
CA GLU A 101 -10.45 -3.22 -2.52
C GLU A 101 -9.09 -3.36 -1.82
N VAL A 102 -9.02 -4.03 -0.67
CA VAL A 102 -7.78 -4.30 0.05
C VAL A 102 -6.80 -5.07 -0.84
N PHE A 103 -7.26 -6.10 -1.55
CA PHE A 103 -6.40 -6.85 -2.47
C PHE A 103 -5.74 -5.93 -3.51
N LEU A 104 -6.52 -5.09 -4.18
CA LEU A 104 -6.02 -4.20 -5.23
C LEU A 104 -5.12 -3.09 -4.70
N GLN A 105 -5.46 -2.51 -3.55
CA GLN A 105 -4.72 -1.38 -2.97
C GLN A 105 -3.42 -1.82 -2.27
N ALA A 106 -3.37 -3.04 -1.73
CA ALA A 106 -2.23 -3.53 -0.95
C ALA A 106 -1.25 -4.39 -1.78
N ILE A 107 -1.43 -4.53 -3.10
CA ILE A 107 -0.44 -5.19 -3.99
C ILE A 107 0.99 -4.64 -3.77
N PRO A 108 1.23 -3.32 -3.69
CA PRO A 108 2.57 -2.79 -3.47
C PRO A 108 3.18 -3.26 -2.14
N MET A 109 2.36 -3.27 -1.08
CA MET A 109 2.76 -3.73 0.25
C MET A 109 3.13 -5.22 0.25
N ALA A 110 2.25 -6.05 -0.31
CA ALA A 110 2.48 -7.49 -0.41
C ALA A 110 3.72 -7.81 -1.27
N SER A 111 3.91 -7.09 -2.39
CA SER A 111 5.07 -7.26 -3.27
C SER A 111 6.39 -6.95 -2.55
N LEU A 112 6.42 -5.89 -1.74
CA LEU A 112 7.60 -5.52 -0.97
C LEU A 112 7.92 -6.56 0.10
N GLU A 113 6.89 -7.04 0.79
CA GLU A 113 7.04 -8.08 1.81
C GLU A 113 7.50 -9.41 1.21
N ALA A 114 6.99 -9.79 0.03
CA ALA A 114 7.44 -10.98 -0.68
C ALA A 114 8.93 -10.88 -1.09
N LEU A 115 9.40 -9.70 -1.52
CA LEU A 115 10.83 -9.43 -1.72
C LEU A 115 11.61 -9.64 -0.42
N ARG A 116 11.15 -9.10 0.70
CA ARG A 116 11.80 -9.23 2.02
C ARG A 116 11.89 -10.69 2.46
N ILE A 117 10.81 -11.45 2.32
CA ILE A 117 10.76 -12.88 2.63
C ILE A 117 11.69 -13.68 1.72
N GLY A 118 11.73 -13.36 0.42
CA GLY A 118 12.66 -14.00 -0.52
C GLY A 118 14.12 -13.80 -0.14
N HIS A 119 14.49 -12.58 0.29
CA HIS A 119 15.82 -12.29 0.84
C HIS A 119 16.08 -13.08 2.13
N ALA A 120 15.12 -13.10 3.05
CA ALA A 120 15.24 -13.84 4.31
C ALA A 120 15.46 -15.35 4.09
N LYS A 121 14.80 -15.95 3.10
CA LYS A 121 15.00 -17.35 2.71
C LYS A 121 16.41 -17.65 2.19
N LEU A 122 17.12 -16.64 1.70
CA LEU A 122 18.53 -16.72 1.30
C LEU A 122 19.50 -16.41 2.45
N GLY A 123 18.99 -16.23 3.69
CA GLY A 123 19.79 -15.90 4.87
C GLY A 123 20.08 -14.41 5.04
N ILE A 124 19.40 -13.54 4.30
CA ILE A 124 19.59 -12.09 4.34
C ILE A 124 18.52 -11.47 5.25
N SER A 125 18.94 -11.00 6.43
CA SER A 125 18.06 -10.42 7.46
C SER A 125 18.57 -9.13 8.08
N GLN A 126 19.81 -8.74 7.76
CA GLN A 126 20.48 -7.56 8.31
C GLN A 126 20.84 -6.58 7.20
N SER A 127 20.92 -5.28 7.53
CA SER A 127 21.17 -4.22 6.54
C SER A 127 22.47 -4.39 5.76
N HIS A 128 23.51 -4.92 6.40
CA HIS A 128 24.84 -5.16 5.81
C HIS A 128 24.93 -6.45 4.98
N GLN A 129 23.81 -7.18 4.83
CA GLN A 129 23.70 -8.38 4.01
C GLN A 129 22.99 -8.03 2.70
N VAL A 130 23.66 -8.27 1.57
CA VAL A 130 23.23 -7.80 0.26
C VAL A 130 23.04 -9.02 -0.66
N LEU A 131 21.87 -9.09 -1.29
CA LEU A 131 21.62 -9.98 -2.42
C LEU A 131 22.30 -9.39 -3.66
N LEU A 132 23.23 -10.13 -4.24
CA LEU A 132 24.01 -9.68 -5.39
C LEU A 132 23.80 -10.62 -6.58
N PHE A 133 23.39 -10.06 -7.71
CA PHE A 133 23.32 -10.80 -8.98
C PHE A 133 24.65 -10.62 -9.75
N ASP A 134 25.71 -11.19 -9.17
CA ASP A 134 27.10 -11.08 -9.63
C ASP A 134 27.38 -11.68 -11.01
N LYS A 135 26.46 -12.49 -11.54
CA LYS A 135 26.51 -13.05 -12.90
C LYS A 135 25.27 -12.65 -13.71
N LEU A 136 24.68 -11.50 -13.37
CA LEU A 136 23.39 -11.03 -13.88
C LEU A 136 22.23 -11.89 -13.36
N MET A 137 21.04 -11.31 -13.41
CA MET A 137 19.80 -12.03 -13.13
C MET A 137 19.42 -12.83 -14.37
N ASP A 138 18.84 -14.01 -14.16
CA ASP A 138 18.25 -14.87 -15.18
C ASP A 138 16.78 -15.18 -14.82
N SER A 139 16.18 -16.18 -15.44
CA SER A 139 14.79 -16.58 -15.18
C SER A 139 14.62 -17.55 -14.01
N ASP A 140 15.69 -17.99 -13.35
CA ASP A 140 15.60 -18.92 -12.23
C ASP A 140 14.92 -18.29 -11.00
N PRO A 141 15.27 -17.06 -10.55
CA PRO A 141 14.51 -16.40 -9.51
C PRO A 141 13.15 -15.92 -10.04
N LEU A 142 12.09 -16.13 -9.27
CA LEU A 142 10.80 -15.51 -9.52
C LEU A 142 10.85 -14.06 -9.05
N PHE A 143 11.51 -13.22 -9.84
CA PHE A 143 11.72 -11.79 -9.60
C PHE A 143 10.94 -10.98 -10.63
N LEU A 144 10.00 -10.15 -10.18
CA LEU A 144 9.10 -9.45 -11.09
C LEU A 144 9.85 -8.45 -11.98
N THR A 145 9.81 -8.67 -13.29
CA THR A 145 10.41 -7.79 -14.32
C THR A 145 11.90 -7.46 -14.09
N GLY A 146 12.65 -8.44 -13.58
CA GLY A 146 14.09 -8.32 -13.42
C GLY A 146 14.81 -8.02 -14.73
N ASN A 147 15.75 -7.08 -14.71
CA ASN A 147 16.61 -6.78 -15.85
C ASN A 147 17.80 -7.78 -15.92
N THR A 148 18.14 -8.21 -17.13
CA THR A 148 19.24 -9.17 -17.38
C THR A 148 20.54 -8.50 -17.83
N ASP A 149 20.57 -7.17 -17.93
CA ASP A 149 21.68 -6.40 -18.54
C ASP A 149 22.42 -5.50 -17.53
N THR A 150 22.10 -5.63 -16.24
CA THR A 150 22.73 -4.86 -15.16
C THR A 150 22.96 -5.75 -13.95
N VAL A 151 23.99 -5.44 -13.17
CA VAL A 151 24.25 -6.11 -11.89
C VAL A 151 23.33 -5.51 -10.84
N TYR A 152 22.51 -6.34 -10.20
CA TYR A 152 21.68 -5.90 -9.08
C TYR A 152 22.38 -6.13 -7.74
N ALA A 153 22.36 -5.11 -6.88
CA ALA A 153 22.61 -5.23 -5.45
C ALA A 153 21.35 -4.80 -4.70
N SER A 154 20.82 -5.69 -3.86
CA SER A 154 19.52 -5.51 -3.18
C SER A 154 19.66 -5.82 -1.69
N ALA A 155 19.12 -4.96 -0.83
CA ALA A 155 19.18 -5.11 0.62
C ALA A 155 17.92 -4.56 1.29
N PHE A 156 17.66 -5.00 2.51
CA PHE A 156 16.58 -4.49 3.33
C PHE A 156 17.12 -3.77 4.56
N LEU A 157 16.56 -2.60 4.84
CA LEU A 157 16.80 -1.83 6.05
C LEU A 157 15.62 -2.04 6.98
N ASP A 158 15.92 -2.21 8.26
CA ASP A 158 14.94 -2.29 9.35
C ASP A 158 15.21 -1.11 10.29
N LEU A 159 14.57 0.03 10.02
CA LEU A 159 14.84 1.27 10.75
C LEU A 159 14.29 1.25 12.18
N GLU A 160 13.39 0.32 12.51
CA GLU A 160 12.94 0.10 13.89
C GLU A 160 14.04 -0.59 14.71
N ARG A 161 14.68 -1.62 14.12
CA ARG A 161 15.78 -2.34 14.76
C ARG A 161 17.07 -1.52 14.80
N ASP A 162 17.40 -0.88 13.67
CA ASP A 162 18.71 -0.28 13.43
C ASP A 162 18.72 1.23 13.71
N GLY A 163 17.55 1.88 13.80
CA GLY A 163 17.44 3.34 13.84
C GLY A 163 17.87 3.99 12.51
N PRO A 164 18.33 5.25 12.54
CA PRO A 164 18.90 5.91 11.36
C PRO A 164 19.97 5.02 10.70
N THR A 165 19.82 4.74 9.42
CA THR A 165 20.68 3.79 8.71
C THR A 165 21.40 4.48 7.56
N VAL A 166 22.73 4.29 7.51
CA VAL A 166 23.61 4.87 6.51
C VAL A 166 23.76 3.91 5.33
N ILE A 167 23.71 4.48 4.11
CA ILE A 167 24.06 3.79 2.86
C ILE A 167 25.21 4.57 2.22
N GLU A 168 26.39 3.94 2.09
CA GLU A 168 27.51 4.48 1.30
C GLU A 168 27.52 3.82 -0.07
N ILE A 169 27.43 4.62 -1.14
CA ILE A 169 27.48 4.12 -2.52
C ILE A 169 28.71 4.63 -3.28
N PRO A 170 29.33 3.80 -4.15
CA PRO A 170 30.43 4.26 -5.00
C PRO A 170 29.95 5.21 -6.11
N PRO A 171 30.88 5.97 -6.73
CA PRO A 171 30.60 6.70 -7.96
C PRO A 171 30.27 5.75 -9.12
N GLY A 172 29.57 6.27 -10.13
CA GLY A 172 29.31 5.56 -11.39
C GLY A 172 28.24 4.46 -11.30
N MET A 173 27.47 4.43 -10.22
CA MET A 173 26.30 3.55 -10.11
C MET A 173 25.19 4.00 -11.06
N GLY A 174 24.52 3.01 -11.65
CA GLY A 174 23.30 3.23 -12.40
C GLY A 174 22.11 3.55 -11.49
N PRO A 175 20.88 3.38 -11.99
CA PRO A 175 19.68 3.71 -11.23
C PRO A 175 19.65 2.94 -9.91
N THR A 176 19.53 3.69 -8.82
CA THR A 176 19.54 3.18 -7.46
C THR A 176 18.46 3.89 -6.66
N THR A 177 17.69 3.16 -5.86
CA THR A 177 16.52 3.69 -5.17
C THR A 177 16.37 3.04 -3.80
N VAL A 178 15.82 3.80 -2.85
CA VAL A 178 15.25 3.28 -1.61
C VAL A 178 13.74 3.44 -1.66
N ASN A 179 13.01 2.34 -1.47
CA ASN A 179 11.57 2.33 -1.33
C ASN A 179 11.14 2.00 0.09
N ASP A 180 10.00 2.56 0.49
CA ASP A 180 9.34 2.26 1.76
C ASP A 180 8.53 0.94 1.66
N ALA A 181 7.90 0.52 2.75
CA ALA A 181 7.17 -0.74 2.81
C ALA A 181 5.93 -0.80 1.91
N PHE A 182 5.47 0.33 1.35
CA PHE A 182 4.34 0.45 0.42
C PHE A 182 4.83 0.64 -1.01
N PHE A 183 6.12 0.37 -1.27
CA PHE A 183 6.75 0.57 -2.57
C PHE A 183 6.81 2.05 -3.01
N ARG A 184 6.66 3.01 -2.10
CA ARG A 184 6.81 4.44 -2.40
C ARG A 184 8.28 4.83 -2.43
N PHE A 185 8.63 5.81 -3.25
CA PHE A 185 10.00 6.34 -3.31
C PHE A 185 10.32 7.11 -2.03
N VAL A 186 11.42 6.74 -1.37
CA VAL A 186 12.00 7.50 -0.26
C VAL A 186 13.08 8.43 -0.81
N THR A 187 14.01 7.88 -1.60
CA THR A 187 15.02 8.66 -2.32
C THR A 187 15.59 7.86 -3.48
N ASP A 188 16.03 8.58 -4.50
CA ASP A 188 16.92 8.06 -5.52
C ASP A 188 18.39 8.32 -5.16
N LEU A 189 19.28 7.47 -5.64
CA LEU A 189 20.72 7.52 -5.50
C LEU A 189 21.38 7.29 -6.87
N GLY A 190 22.68 7.56 -6.95
CA GLY A 190 23.46 7.44 -8.19
C GLY A 190 23.15 8.58 -9.16
N ILE A 191 23.15 8.28 -10.46
CA ILE A 191 23.04 9.29 -11.54
C ILE A 191 21.81 10.19 -11.41
N VAL A 192 20.69 9.63 -10.97
CA VAL A 192 19.41 10.34 -10.83
C VAL A 192 19.17 10.91 -9.43
N GLY A 193 20.01 10.55 -8.46
CA GLY A 193 19.90 10.98 -7.07
C GLY A 193 20.65 12.29 -6.77
N PRO A 194 20.57 12.76 -5.51
CA PRO A 194 21.29 13.94 -5.02
C PRO A 194 22.81 13.93 -5.27
N ASP A 195 23.43 12.74 -5.31
CA ASP A 195 24.87 12.61 -5.57
C ASP A 195 25.27 12.81 -7.04
N LYS A 196 24.32 12.81 -7.98
CA LYS A 196 24.54 13.01 -9.43
C LYS A 196 25.59 12.05 -10.01
N GLY A 197 25.59 10.80 -9.55
CA GLY A 197 26.50 9.74 -9.97
C GLY A 197 27.91 9.82 -9.39
N LYS A 198 28.18 10.78 -8.49
CA LYS A 198 29.50 10.93 -7.84
C LYS A 198 29.66 10.01 -6.63
N GLY A 199 28.62 9.29 -6.24
CA GLY A 199 28.61 8.50 -5.02
C GLY A 199 28.51 9.39 -3.78
N GLY A 200 28.25 8.79 -2.63
CA GLY A 200 28.03 9.55 -1.41
C GLY A 200 27.48 8.73 -0.26
N LYS A 201 27.22 9.41 0.84
CA LYS A 201 26.59 8.84 2.04
C LYS A 201 25.16 9.33 2.13
N TYR A 202 24.24 8.38 2.21
CA TYR A 202 22.83 8.63 2.43
C TYR A 202 22.47 8.23 3.85
N LEU A 203 21.58 8.99 4.47
CA LEU A 203 21.05 8.70 5.80
C LEU A 203 19.54 8.55 5.70
N ILE A 204 19.05 7.33 5.90
CA ILE A 204 17.63 7.02 5.91
C ILE A 204 17.14 7.06 7.35
N LEU A 205 16.22 7.98 7.63
CA LEU A 205 15.66 8.19 8.96
C LEU A 205 14.36 7.41 9.15
N PRO A 206 14.09 6.84 10.34
CA PRO A 206 12.80 6.23 10.64
C PRO A 206 11.65 7.26 10.64
N PRO A 207 10.39 6.82 10.46
CA PRO A 207 9.21 7.69 10.36
C PRO A 207 8.96 8.57 11.58
N ASP A 208 9.43 8.15 12.74
CA ASP A 208 9.26 8.82 14.03
C ASP A 208 10.53 9.53 14.52
N TYR A 209 11.60 9.61 13.71
CA TYR A 209 12.86 10.23 14.12
C TYR A 209 12.69 11.70 14.52
N LYS A 210 13.21 12.04 15.71
CA LYS A 210 13.27 13.41 16.28
C LYS A 210 14.66 13.83 16.76
N GLY A 211 15.66 13.00 16.54
CA GLY A 211 17.03 13.29 16.95
C GLY A 211 17.73 14.29 16.03
N ASP A 212 18.94 14.68 16.41
CA ASP A 212 19.80 15.50 15.57
C ASP A 212 20.24 14.74 14.32
N VAL A 213 20.37 15.47 13.22
CA VAL A 213 20.81 14.92 11.93
C VAL A 213 22.24 15.40 11.69
N PRO A 214 23.23 14.48 11.59
CA PRO A 214 24.62 14.88 11.36
C PRO A 214 24.81 15.46 9.96
N ASP A 215 25.79 16.36 9.83
CA ASP A 215 26.21 16.89 8.53
C ASP A 215 26.89 15.81 7.67
N GLY A 216 26.94 16.06 6.36
CA GLY A 216 27.70 15.22 5.41
C GLY A 216 26.91 14.05 4.80
N TYR A 217 25.59 14.02 4.97
CA TYR A 217 24.71 13.00 4.39
C TYR A 217 23.66 13.62 3.46
N PHE A 218 23.26 12.86 2.45
CA PHE A 218 21.99 13.05 1.76
C PHE A 218 20.89 12.41 2.59
N VAL A 219 20.05 13.23 3.22
CA VAL A 219 19.10 12.78 4.23
C VAL A 219 17.73 12.58 3.62
N SER A 220 17.06 11.48 3.96
CA SER A 220 15.66 11.25 3.61
C SER A 220 14.97 10.51 4.75
N GLN A 221 13.75 10.95 5.09
CA GLN A 221 12.96 10.31 6.12
C GLN A 221 11.92 9.40 5.48
N SER A 222 11.96 8.12 5.86
CA SER A 222 11.00 7.15 5.38
C SER A 222 9.66 7.30 6.10
N THR A 223 8.58 6.90 5.43
CA THR A 223 7.26 6.74 6.03
C THR A 223 7.07 5.38 6.71
N SER A 224 8.03 4.45 6.57
CA SER A 224 8.01 3.09 7.14
C SER A 224 9.35 2.73 7.80
N TYR A 225 9.33 1.73 8.68
CA TYR A 225 10.52 1.10 9.25
C TYR A 225 11.18 0.13 8.26
N THR A 226 10.41 -0.67 7.53
CA THR A 226 10.95 -1.55 6.49
C THR A 226 11.22 -0.76 5.23
N ASN A 227 12.46 -0.79 4.74
CA ASN A 227 12.84 -0.12 3.50
C ASN A 227 13.65 -1.06 2.62
N TRP A 228 13.46 -0.97 1.32
CA TRP A 228 14.16 -1.75 0.32
C TRP A 228 15.13 -0.87 -0.45
N PHE A 229 16.40 -1.21 -0.37
CA PHE A 229 17.45 -0.63 -1.19
C PHE A 229 17.68 -1.54 -2.40
N ILE A 230 17.66 -0.97 -3.60
CA ILE A 230 18.07 -1.66 -4.81
C ILE A 230 18.92 -0.75 -5.69
N ALA A 231 20.07 -1.27 -6.10
CA ALA A 231 21.03 -0.60 -6.99
C ALA A 231 21.26 -1.41 -8.26
N ARG A 232 21.45 -0.70 -9.37
CA ARG A 232 21.94 -1.26 -10.63
C ARG A 232 23.34 -0.78 -10.94
N GLY A 233 24.26 -1.72 -11.16
CA GLY A 233 25.59 -1.45 -11.69
C GLY A 233 25.64 -1.71 -13.19
N PHE A 234 26.26 -0.80 -13.94
CA PHE A 234 26.43 -0.95 -15.39
C PHE A 234 27.53 -1.96 -15.72
N LEU A 235 27.36 -2.62 -16.86
CA LEU A 235 28.39 -3.49 -17.42
C LEU A 235 29.48 -2.66 -18.08
N VAL A 236 30.70 -3.16 -18.00
CA VAL A 236 31.85 -2.63 -18.75
C VAL A 236 32.23 -3.69 -19.76
N ASP A 237 32.23 -3.32 -21.04
CA ASP A 237 32.46 -4.23 -22.17
C ASP A 237 31.55 -5.49 -22.13
N GLY A 238 30.31 -5.30 -21.68
CA GLY A 238 29.30 -6.36 -21.57
C GLY A 238 29.51 -7.32 -20.40
N LYS A 239 30.42 -7.01 -19.45
CA LYS A 239 30.73 -7.90 -18.33
C LYS A 239 30.39 -7.30 -16.95
N PRO A 240 29.99 -8.14 -15.96
CA PRO A 240 29.51 -7.68 -14.65
C PRO A 240 30.60 -7.40 -13.61
N GLU A 241 31.87 -7.74 -13.86
CA GLU A 241 32.92 -7.76 -12.84
C GLU A 241 33.23 -6.37 -12.29
N ALA A 242 33.20 -5.34 -13.14
CA ALA A 242 33.44 -3.96 -12.72
C ALA A 242 32.39 -3.52 -11.67
N ALA A 243 31.11 -3.70 -11.97
CA ALA A 243 30.02 -3.39 -11.05
C ALA A 243 30.05 -4.27 -9.79
N THR A 244 30.26 -5.57 -9.95
CA THR A 244 30.34 -6.53 -8.83
C THR A 244 31.47 -6.16 -7.88
N THR A 245 32.63 -5.77 -8.41
CA THR A 245 33.79 -5.34 -7.62
C THR A 245 33.49 -4.03 -6.91
N ALA A 246 32.89 -3.06 -7.60
CA ALA A 246 32.51 -1.78 -7.01
C ALA A 246 31.55 -1.96 -5.83
N PHE A 247 30.52 -2.80 -5.96
CA PHE A 247 29.63 -3.12 -4.86
C PHE A 247 30.38 -3.80 -3.70
N LYS A 248 31.17 -4.84 -3.97
CA LYS A 248 31.89 -5.58 -2.92
C LYS A 248 32.90 -4.74 -2.15
N GLN A 249 33.52 -3.75 -2.80
CA GLN A 249 34.58 -2.93 -2.19
C GLN A 249 34.06 -1.64 -1.55
N HIS A 250 32.95 -1.09 -2.04
CA HIS A 250 32.55 0.27 -1.70
C HIS A 250 31.13 0.43 -1.20
N LEU A 251 30.21 -0.51 -1.49
CA LEU A 251 28.87 -0.46 -0.89
C LEU A 251 28.97 -0.78 0.59
N LYS A 252 28.45 0.10 1.45
CA LYS A 252 28.28 -0.17 2.87
C LYS A 252 26.88 0.22 3.32
N ILE A 253 26.26 -0.60 4.16
CA ILE A 253 24.95 -0.32 4.73
C ILE A 253 24.98 -0.67 6.22
N TYR A 254 24.81 0.32 7.10
CA TYR A 254 24.98 0.13 8.54
C TYR A 254 24.17 1.13 9.37
N PRO A 255 23.77 0.77 10.60
CA PRO A 255 23.18 1.71 11.55
C PRO A 255 24.11 2.89 11.81
N LEU A 256 23.61 4.13 11.81
CA LEU A 256 24.40 5.33 12.10
C LEU A 256 25.14 5.21 13.44
N ALA A 257 24.52 4.57 14.43
CA ALA A 257 25.12 4.28 15.74
C ALA A 257 26.39 3.39 15.67
N LYS A 258 26.65 2.74 14.53
CA LYS A 258 27.84 1.89 14.28
C LYS A 258 28.81 2.52 13.29
N GLN A 259 28.71 3.82 12.97
CA GLN A 259 29.54 4.46 11.94
C GLN A 259 31.06 4.36 12.17
N ASP A 260 31.50 4.35 13.44
CA ASP A 260 32.92 4.25 13.79
C ASP A 260 33.44 2.81 13.72
N SER A 261 32.54 1.82 13.73
CA SER A 261 32.87 0.40 13.56
C SER A 261 31.74 -0.33 12.80
N PRO A 262 31.59 -0.07 11.47
CA PRO A 262 30.51 -0.67 10.70
C PRO A 262 30.68 -2.19 10.64
N PRO A 263 29.58 -2.96 10.65
CA PRO A 263 29.64 -4.40 10.41
C PRO A 263 30.24 -4.70 9.04
N ALA A 264 30.97 -5.82 8.95
CA ALA A 264 31.50 -6.29 7.68
C ALA A 264 30.36 -6.65 6.73
N MET A 265 30.44 -6.15 5.49
CA MET A 265 29.43 -6.45 4.47
C MET A 265 29.46 -7.92 4.07
N THR A 266 28.28 -8.50 3.90
CA THR A 266 28.12 -9.86 3.37
C THR A 266 27.37 -9.79 2.05
N PHE A 267 27.90 -10.43 1.01
CA PHE A 267 27.26 -10.49 -0.29
C PHE A 267 26.86 -11.93 -0.61
N VAL A 268 25.56 -12.16 -0.74
CA VAL A 268 24.99 -13.46 -1.09
C VAL A 268 24.65 -13.44 -2.57
N SER A 269 25.28 -14.31 -3.35
CA SER A 269 24.95 -14.43 -4.78
C SER A 269 23.52 -14.97 -4.95
N GLY A 270 22.71 -14.26 -5.73
CA GLY A 270 21.38 -14.67 -6.19
C GLY A 270 21.36 -15.25 -7.61
N SER A 271 22.45 -15.12 -8.36
CA SER A 271 22.56 -15.55 -9.76
C SER A 271 22.41 -17.07 -9.89
N GLY A 272 21.58 -17.55 -10.82
CA GLY A 272 21.32 -18.98 -11.04
C GLY A 272 20.67 -19.70 -9.85
N LYS A 273 19.97 -18.96 -8.97
CA LYS A 273 19.24 -19.53 -7.83
C LYS A 273 17.74 -19.35 -8.01
N ALA A 274 17.01 -20.44 -7.83
CA ALA A 274 15.56 -20.41 -7.75
C ALA A 274 15.09 -20.00 -6.34
N PHE A 275 14.37 -18.88 -6.26
CA PHE A 275 13.66 -18.43 -5.07
C PHE A 275 12.48 -17.53 -5.46
N ASN A 276 11.52 -17.35 -4.55
CA ASN A 276 10.31 -16.57 -4.81
C ASN A 276 10.34 -15.22 -4.10
N THR A 277 10.03 -14.15 -4.84
CA THR A 277 9.78 -12.81 -4.30
C THR A 277 8.40 -12.25 -4.70
N ILE A 278 7.50 -13.12 -5.18
CA ILE A 278 6.15 -12.74 -5.64
C ILE A 278 5.15 -13.14 -4.57
N HIS A 279 4.27 -12.20 -4.20
CA HIS A 279 3.19 -12.42 -3.23
C HIS A 279 2.13 -13.39 -3.77
N ALA A 280 1.30 -13.92 -2.87
CA ALA A 280 0.20 -14.80 -3.24
C ALA A 280 -0.91 -14.06 -4.01
N ASN A 281 -1.62 -14.78 -4.88
CA ASN A 281 -2.82 -14.32 -5.59
C ASN A 281 -4.09 -15.04 -5.09
N ASP A 282 -4.04 -15.61 -3.90
CA ASP A 282 -5.14 -16.29 -3.23
C ASP A 282 -5.34 -15.75 -1.81
N VAL A 283 -6.10 -16.46 -0.96
CA VAL A 283 -6.38 -16.03 0.42
C VAL A 283 -5.13 -15.79 1.28
N HIS A 284 -3.98 -16.40 0.95
CA HIS A 284 -2.74 -16.17 1.68
C HIS A 284 -2.26 -14.73 1.57
N PHE A 285 -2.64 -14.00 0.51
CA PHE A 285 -2.32 -12.57 0.33
C PHE A 285 -2.65 -11.75 1.58
N TYR A 286 -3.83 -11.95 2.16
CA TYR A 286 -4.27 -11.21 3.35
C TYR A 286 -3.44 -11.54 4.59
N THR A 287 -2.89 -12.76 4.65
CA THR A 287 -1.97 -13.16 5.73
C THR A 287 -0.58 -12.56 5.53
N GLU A 288 -0.12 -12.40 4.29
CA GLU A 288 1.15 -11.75 3.94
C GLU A 288 1.17 -10.25 4.30
N LEU A 289 0.01 -9.60 4.35
CA LEU A 289 -0.08 -8.21 4.81
C LEU A 289 0.16 -8.06 6.32
N LYS A 290 -0.21 -9.07 7.12
CA LYS A 290 -0.23 -8.98 8.59
C LYS A 290 1.12 -8.57 9.20
N PRO A 291 2.27 -9.17 8.80
CA PRO A 291 3.57 -8.74 9.31
C PRO A 291 3.89 -7.26 9.02
N VAL A 292 3.47 -6.74 7.87
CA VAL A 292 3.69 -5.34 7.52
C VAL A 292 2.80 -4.44 8.37
N LEU A 293 1.51 -4.79 8.52
CA LEU A 293 0.57 -4.04 9.35
C LEU A 293 0.98 -4.01 10.83
N ASP A 294 1.57 -5.09 11.34
CA ASP A 294 2.04 -5.17 12.73
C ASP A 294 3.31 -4.35 12.97
N LYS A 295 4.17 -4.24 11.95
CA LYS A 295 5.46 -3.58 12.05
C LYS A 295 5.37 -2.08 11.79
N GLU A 296 4.61 -1.68 10.78
CA GLU A 296 4.63 -0.31 10.28
C GLU A 296 3.74 0.65 11.08
N PRO A 297 4.12 1.94 11.23
CA PRO A 297 3.31 2.88 11.99
C PRO A 297 1.96 3.07 11.29
N ILE A 298 0.87 3.23 12.05
CA ILE A 298 -0.46 3.37 11.43
C ILE A 298 -0.50 4.48 10.36
N ALA A 299 0.21 5.59 10.60
CA ALA A 299 0.34 6.76 9.71
C ALA A 299 0.88 6.43 8.30
N PHE A 300 1.60 5.32 8.14
CA PHE A 300 2.16 4.86 6.87
C PHE A 300 1.09 4.53 5.82
N ILE A 301 -0.09 4.05 6.26
CA ILE A 301 -1.24 3.76 5.41
C ILE A 301 -2.13 5.01 5.38
N ALA A 302 -2.61 5.48 4.23
CA ALA A 302 -3.49 6.65 4.19
C ALA A 302 -4.82 6.38 4.95
N PRO A 303 -5.43 7.38 5.64
CA PRO A 303 -6.70 7.19 6.36
C PRO A 303 -7.79 6.54 5.51
N GLU A 304 -7.88 6.92 4.24
CA GLU A 304 -8.85 6.41 3.27
C GLU A 304 -8.70 4.90 3.02
N LEU A 305 -7.48 4.36 3.13
CA LEU A 305 -7.19 2.94 2.94
C LEU A 305 -7.42 2.10 4.21
N ARG A 306 -7.56 2.73 5.39
CA ARG A 306 -7.76 2.01 6.66
C ARG A 306 -9.24 1.76 6.98
N GLY A 307 -10.15 2.52 6.36
CA GLY A 307 -11.58 2.48 6.63
C GLY A 307 -12.00 3.47 7.71
#